data_AF-A0A5M8Q8K8-F1
#
_entry.id   AF-A0A5M8Q8K8-F1
#
_cell.length_a   1.000
_cell.length_b   1.000
_cell.length_c   1.000
_cell.angle_alpha   90.00
_cell.angle_beta   90.00
_cell.angle_gamma   90.00
#
_symmetry.space_group_name_H-M   'P 1'
#
loop_
_entity.id
_entity.type
_entity.pdbx_description
1 polymer ?
#
loop_
_entity_poly.entity_id
_entity_poly.type
_entity_poly.pdbx_seq_one_letter_code
_entity_poly.pdbx_strand_id
1 'polypeptide(L)'
;MTKKEFFKIRLYFTAIIAVSIWSLLAWNHYHGGVPSHHLAANKDLPAISNGWGALVLPLLAWFLTYRIQRRIFDNREGSQDPKKYFLPTLVRFAGALLFGIAISTCFSLGYSEITDYLVLGLLPLALFFPIYRAECLLGFVMAMTVTFGAILPTGFGLFLVLVSLVLYRYIRPVIRYIFSKLALLATSSKHKPQQ
;
A
#
# COMPACT_ATOMS: atom_id res chain seq x y z
N MET A 1 -22.34 -8.18 -7.03
CA MET A 1 -21.43 -8.99 -6.18
C MET A 1 -21.98 -8.98 -4.76
N THR A 2 -22.24 -10.15 -4.18
CA THR A 2 -22.84 -10.28 -2.85
C THR A 2 -21.77 -10.32 -1.74
N LYS A 3 -22.18 -10.07 -0.48
CA LYS A 3 -21.28 -10.20 0.69
C LYS A 3 -20.71 -11.61 0.85
N LYS A 4 -21.51 -12.64 0.50
CA LYS A 4 -21.08 -14.05 0.51
C LYS A 4 -20.04 -14.34 -0.56
N GLU A 5 -20.23 -13.84 -1.79
CA GLU A 5 -19.24 -13.94 -2.86
C GLU A 5 -17.91 -13.27 -2.48
N PHE A 6 -17.96 -12.07 -1.90
CA PHE A 6 -16.74 -11.37 -1.46
C PHE A 6 -16.00 -12.14 -0.37
N PHE A 7 -16.73 -12.74 0.57
CA PHE A 7 -16.13 -13.60 1.60
C PHE A 7 -15.44 -14.83 0.99
N LYS A 8 -16.02 -15.46 -0.04
CA LYS A 8 -15.35 -16.56 -0.77
C LYS A 8 -14.06 -16.08 -1.44
N ILE A 9 -14.10 -14.94 -2.16
CA ILE A 9 -12.89 -14.35 -2.76
C ILE A 9 -11.84 -14.08 -1.69
N ARG A 10 -12.23 -13.51 -0.55
CA ARG A 10 -11.35 -13.26 0.59
C ARG A 10 -10.65 -14.54 1.05
N LEU A 11 -11.40 -15.63 1.23
CA LEU A 11 -10.87 -16.91 1.67
C LEU A 11 -9.90 -17.49 0.63
N TYR A 12 -10.30 -17.55 -0.64
CA TYR A 12 -9.45 -18.06 -1.72
C TYR A 12 -8.18 -17.24 -1.87
N PHE A 13 -8.27 -15.92 -1.83
CA PHE A 13 -7.12 -15.04 -1.92
C PHE A 13 -6.14 -15.25 -0.75
N THR A 14 -6.66 -15.36 0.47
CA THR A 14 -5.83 -15.65 1.65
C THR A 14 -5.18 -17.03 1.55
N ALA A 15 -5.91 -18.03 1.08
CA ALA A 15 -5.40 -19.39 0.89
C ALA A 15 -4.31 -19.43 -0.19
N ILE A 16 -4.50 -18.74 -1.31
CA ILE A 16 -3.48 -18.60 -2.36
C ILE A 16 -2.20 -17.99 -1.78
N ILE A 17 -2.32 -16.88 -1.04
CA ILE A 17 -1.15 -16.25 -0.41
C ILE A 17 -0.44 -17.19 0.57
N ALA A 18 -1.21 -17.92 1.39
CA ALA A 18 -0.66 -18.89 2.31
C ALA A 18 0.09 -20.00 1.56
N VAL A 19 -0.53 -20.63 0.56
CA VAL A 19 0.12 -21.67 -0.24
C VAL A 19 1.37 -21.12 -0.93
N SER A 20 1.32 -19.93 -1.52
CA SER A 20 2.47 -19.30 -2.18
C SER A 20 3.65 -19.08 -1.23
N ILE A 21 3.41 -18.52 -0.03
CA ILE A 21 4.51 -18.27 0.92
C ILE A 21 5.08 -19.56 1.51
N TRP A 22 4.23 -20.54 1.80
CA TRP A 22 4.68 -21.84 2.28
C TRP A 22 5.49 -22.59 1.22
N SER A 23 5.06 -22.57 -0.04
CA SER A 23 5.83 -23.14 -1.15
C SER A 23 7.17 -22.45 -1.34
N LEU A 24 7.22 -21.11 -1.25
CA LEU A 24 8.47 -20.36 -1.34
C LEU A 24 9.43 -20.69 -0.19
N LEU A 25 8.92 -20.79 1.03
CA LEU A 25 9.73 -21.13 2.20
C LEU A 25 10.21 -22.59 2.16
N ALA A 26 9.38 -23.52 1.70
CA ALA A 26 9.76 -24.90 1.48
C ALA A 26 10.89 -24.98 0.43
N TRP A 27 10.75 -24.27 -0.69
CA TRP A 27 11.81 -24.18 -1.70
C TRP A 27 13.12 -23.68 -1.10
N ASN A 28 13.08 -22.55 -0.38
CA ASN A 28 14.25 -21.98 0.28
C ASN A 28 14.87 -22.94 1.29
N HIS A 29 14.07 -23.66 2.07
CA HIS A 29 14.57 -24.65 3.02
C HIS A 29 15.41 -25.74 2.35
N TYR A 30 15.00 -26.23 1.18
CA TYR A 30 15.74 -27.24 0.41
C TYR A 30 16.89 -26.68 -0.45
N HIS A 31 16.94 -25.36 -0.71
CA HIS A 31 17.90 -24.72 -1.63
C HIS A 31 18.83 -23.70 -0.96
N GLY A 32 19.18 -23.90 0.32
CA GLY A 32 20.15 -23.05 1.02
C GLY A 32 19.66 -22.43 2.33
N GLY A 33 18.47 -22.82 2.80
CA GLY A 33 17.89 -22.36 4.06
C GLY A 33 17.00 -21.12 3.89
N VAL A 34 16.25 -20.81 4.95
CA VAL A 34 15.35 -19.64 4.95
C VAL A 34 16.19 -18.37 5.18
N PRO A 35 16.21 -17.40 4.23
CA PRO A 35 17.01 -16.19 4.37
C PRO A 35 16.58 -15.34 5.56
N SER A 36 17.52 -14.58 6.11
CA SER A 36 17.27 -13.55 7.12
C SER A 36 17.80 -12.21 6.64
N HIS A 37 17.03 -11.13 6.80
CA HIS A 37 17.45 -9.78 6.42
C HIS A 37 17.73 -8.94 7.66
N HIS A 38 18.86 -8.25 7.65
CA HIS A 38 19.14 -7.21 8.63
C HIS A 38 18.29 -5.97 8.37
N LEU A 39 17.86 -5.29 9.43
CA LEU A 39 17.14 -4.04 9.32
C LEU A 39 17.99 -2.99 8.58
N ALA A 40 17.36 -2.22 7.68
CA ALA A 40 18.00 -1.13 6.92
C ALA A 40 19.31 -1.53 6.21
N ALA A 41 19.47 -2.79 5.81
CA ALA A 41 20.70 -3.34 5.23
C ALA A 41 21.96 -3.13 6.10
N ASN A 42 21.79 -2.88 7.40
CA ASN A 42 22.87 -2.68 8.34
C ASN A 42 23.15 -3.96 9.14
N LYS A 43 24.34 -4.53 8.99
CA LYS A 43 24.76 -5.78 9.63
C LYS A 43 24.79 -5.69 11.17
N ASP A 44 24.90 -4.49 11.73
CA ASP A 44 24.91 -4.25 13.18
C ASP A 44 23.51 -4.35 13.80
N LEU A 45 22.46 -4.36 12.99
CA LEU A 45 21.06 -4.46 13.44
C LEU A 45 20.56 -5.91 13.41
N PRO A 46 19.56 -6.27 14.24
CA PRO A 46 19.08 -7.65 14.32
C PRO A 46 18.56 -8.15 12.96
N ALA A 47 18.95 -9.39 12.63
CA ALA A 47 18.44 -10.08 11.45
C ALA A 47 17.06 -10.67 11.74
N ILE A 48 16.14 -10.48 10.79
CA ILE A 48 14.79 -11.02 10.85
C ILE A 48 14.65 -12.11 9.80
N SER A 49 14.28 -13.31 10.23
CA SER A 49 14.06 -14.45 9.32
C SER A 49 12.80 -14.24 8.46
N ASN A 50 12.92 -14.59 7.19
CA ASN A 50 11.80 -14.61 6.25
C ASN A 50 10.75 -15.68 6.60
N GLY A 51 11.08 -16.63 7.49
CA GLY A 51 10.16 -17.67 7.94
C GLY A 51 8.89 -17.12 8.58
N TRP A 52 8.97 -15.96 9.23
CA TRP A 52 7.80 -15.25 9.78
C TRP A 52 6.77 -14.89 8.70
N GLY A 53 7.16 -14.83 7.43
CA GLY A 53 6.25 -14.63 6.31
C GLY A 53 5.14 -15.68 6.24
N ALA A 54 5.40 -16.92 6.66
CA ALA A 54 4.40 -17.99 6.70
C ALA A 54 3.15 -17.61 7.51
N LEU A 55 3.33 -16.81 8.57
CA LEU A 55 2.27 -16.37 9.45
C LEU A 55 1.81 -14.94 9.12
N VAL A 56 2.77 -14.02 8.92
CA VAL A 56 2.49 -12.59 8.74
C VAL A 56 1.67 -12.33 7.47
N LEU A 57 2.03 -12.95 6.34
CA LEU A 57 1.35 -12.67 5.07
C LEU A 57 -0.10 -13.12 5.03
N PRO A 58 -0.45 -14.36 5.44
CA PRO A 58 -1.85 -14.79 5.46
C PRO A 58 -2.70 -13.95 6.43
N LEU A 59 -2.17 -13.63 7.62
CA LEU A 59 -2.87 -12.79 8.59
C LEU A 59 -3.08 -11.37 8.08
N LEU A 60 -2.04 -10.77 7.48
CA LEU A 60 -2.13 -9.44 6.88
C LEU A 60 -3.13 -9.43 5.72
N ALA A 61 -3.07 -10.42 4.83
CA ALA A 61 -4.01 -10.58 3.74
C ALA A 61 -5.45 -10.68 4.24
N TRP A 62 -5.71 -11.56 5.21
CA TRP A 62 -7.02 -11.73 5.82
C TRP A 62 -7.55 -10.45 6.46
N PHE A 63 -6.71 -9.76 7.24
CA PHE A 63 -7.08 -8.53 7.92
C PHE A 63 -7.36 -7.37 6.94
N LEU A 64 -6.48 -7.14 5.97
CA LEU A 64 -6.61 -6.05 5.01
C LEU A 64 -7.79 -6.28 4.07
N THR A 65 -8.00 -7.50 3.60
CA THR A 65 -9.18 -7.85 2.79
C THR A 65 -10.48 -7.77 3.58
N TYR A 66 -10.49 -8.08 4.89
CA TYR A 66 -11.63 -7.81 5.76
C TYR A 66 -11.92 -6.30 5.86
N ARG A 67 -10.89 -5.46 6.02
CA ARG A 67 -11.04 -3.99 6.03
C ARG A 67 -11.62 -3.46 4.71
N ILE A 68 -11.18 -4.02 3.58
CA ILE A 68 -11.74 -3.71 2.24
C ILE A 68 -13.20 -4.14 2.16
N GLN A 69 -13.53 -5.37 2.56
CA GLN A 69 -14.90 -5.87 2.56
C GLN A 69 -15.81 -4.99 3.40
N ARG A 70 -15.40 -4.67 4.63
CA ARG A 70 -16.16 -3.81 5.53
C ARG A 70 -16.44 -2.47 4.84
N ARG A 71 -15.44 -1.82 4.26
CA ARG A 71 -15.62 -0.56 3.53
C ARG A 71 -16.62 -0.66 2.35
N ILE A 72 -16.61 -1.77 1.60
CA ILE A 72 -17.50 -1.94 0.45
C ILE A 72 -18.96 -2.18 0.89
N PHE A 73 -19.17 -2.83 2.05
CA PHE A 73 -20.50 -3.29 2.48
C PHE A 73 -21.08 -2.62 3.75
N ASP A 74 -20.34 -1.80 4.52
CA ASP A 74 -20.82 -1.12 5.76
C ASP A 74 -21.46 0.26 5.53
N ASN A 75 -21.69 0.70 4.28
CA ASN A 75 -22.33 2.00 4.06
C ASN A 75 -23.82 1.94 4.43
N ARG A 76 -24.15 2.61 5.55
CA ARG A 76 -25.48 2.83 6.14
C ARG A 76 -26.44 3.69 5.30
N GLU A 77 -26.15 3.95 4.03
CA GLU A 77 -27.04 4.72 3.16
C GLU A 77 -27.23 4.01 1.82
N GLY A 78 -28.50 3.72 1.54
CA GLY A 78 -29.12 3.26 0.30
C GLY A 78 -28.23 2.97 -0.91
N SER A 79 -28.37 1.74 -1.41
CA SER A 79 -28.44 1.50 -2.87
C SER A 79 -27.17 1.79 -3.68
N GLN A 80 -25.99 1.45 -3.19
CA GLN A 80 -24.77 1.55 -4.00
C GLN A 80 -24.31 0.17 -4.49
N ASP A 81 -24.19 0.01 -5.81
CA ASP A 81 -23.74 -1.21 -6.46
C ASP A 81 -22.30 -1.55 -6.03
N PRO A 82 -22.06 -2.69 -5.36
CA PRO A 82 -20.72 -3.15 -4.96
C PRO A 82 -19.70 -3.16 -6.11
N LYS A 83 -20.17 -3.32 -7.36
CA LYS A 83 -19.32 -3.28 -8.55
C LYS A 83 -18.61 -1.94 -8.72
N LYS A 84 -19.24 -0.82 -8.33
CA LYS A 84 -18.68 0.53 -8.44
C LYS A 84 -17.42 0.72 -7.58
N TYR A 85 -17.31 -0.01 -6.48
CA TYR A 85 -16.17 0.08 -5.56
C TYR A 85 -15.12 -1.00 -5.78
N PHE A 86 -15.48 -2.10 -6.45
CA PHE A 86 -14.58 -3.20 -6.73
C PHE A 86 -13.46 -2.79 -7.70
N LEU A 87 -13.81 -2.20 -8.85
CA LEU A 87 -12.83 -1.84 -9.88
C LEU A 87 -11.78 -0.82 -9.37
N PRO A 88 -12.15 0.28 -8.67
CA PRO A 88 -11.16 1.19 -8.08
C PRO A 88 -10.28 0.52 -7.02
N THR A 89 -10.81 -0.46 -6.27
CA THR A 89 -10.02 -1.23 -5.29
C THR A 89 -8.98 -2.08 -6.01
N LEU A 90 -9.35 -2.75 -7.11
CA LEU A 90 -8.44 -3.58 -7.90
C LEU A 90 -7.35 -2.74 -8.59
N VAL A 91 -7.69 -1.57 -9.14
CA VAL A 91 -6.73 -0.67 -9.79
C VAL A 91 -5.69 -0.16 -8.77
N ARG A 92 -6.11 0.22 -7.57
CA ARG A 92 -5.19 0.66 -6.50
C ARG A 92 -4.29 -0.46 -6.01
N PHE A 93 -4.85 -1.66 -5.86
CA PHE A 93 -4.10 -2.86 -5.54
C PHE A 93 -3.03 -3.15 -6.60
N ALA A 94 -3.42 -3.18 -7.87
CA ALA A 94 -2.54 -3.44 -9.00
C ALA A 94 -1.45 -2.36 -9.13
N GLY A 95 -1.80 -1.09 -8.97
CA GLY A 95 -0.84 0.01 -8.98
C GLY A 95 0.22 -0.13 -7.87
N ALA A 96 -0.20 -0.47 -6.65
CA ALA A 96 0.74 -0.68 -5.54
C ALA A 96 1.60 -1.95 -5.72
N LEU A 97 1.03 -3.00 -6.30
CA LEU A 97 1.75 -4.23 -6.65
C LEU A 97 2.84 -3.93 -7.70
N LEU A 98 2.48 -3.27 -8.81
CA LEU A 98 3.43 -2.87 -9.85
C LEU A 98 4.53 -1.96 -9.32
N PHE A 99 4.15 -1.01 -8.46
CA PHE A 99 5.11 -0.12 -7.82
C PHE A 99 6.09 -0.87 -6.90
N GLY A 100 5.60 -1.81 -6.09
CA GLY A 100 6.46 -2.67 -5.27
C GLY A 100 7.37 -3.57 -6.11
N ILE A 101 6.89 -4.08 -7.26
CA ILE A 101 7.70 -4.85 -8.21
C ILE A 101 8.81 -3.96 -8.78
N ALA A 102 8.50 -2.73 -9.18
CA ALA A 102 9.49 -1.79 -9.69
C ALA A 102 10.61 -1.52 -8.67
N ILE A 103 10.24 -1.24 -7.41
CA ILE A 103 11.21 -1.08 -6.32
C ILE A 103 12.04 -2.35 -6.12
N SER A 104 11.39 -3.51 -6.04
CA SER A 104 12.07 -4.79 -5.81
C SER A 104 13.08 -5.11 -6.91
N THR A 105 12.72 -4.85 -8.16
CA THR A 105 13.59 -5.06 -9.33
C THR A 105 14.75 -4.06 -9.33
N CYS A 106 14.50 -2.75 -9.15
CA CYS A 106 15.56 -1.74 -9.09
C CYS A 106 16.56 -2.04 -7.98
N PHE A 107 16.08 -2.41 -6.79
CA PHE A 107 16.95 -2.80 -5.68
C PHE A 107 17.77 -4.05 -6.00
N SER A 108 17.14 -5.08 -6.57
CA SER A 108 17.82 -6.33 -6.92
C SER A 108 18.89 -6.15 -8.01
N LEU A 109 18.72 -5.16 -8.89
CA LEU A 109 19.70 -4.77 -9.90
C LEU A 109 20.79 -3.84 -9.38
N GLY A 110 20.75 -3.43 -8.11
CA GLY A 110 21.74 -2.54 -7.50
C GLY A 110 21.49 -1.05 -7.75
N TYR A 111 20.34 -0.67 -8.31
CA TYR A 111 19.96 0.73 -8.54
C TYR A 111 19.32 1.33 -7.27
N SER A 112 20.12 1.51 -6.22
CA SER A 112 19.68 2.05 -4.93
C SER A 112 19.13 3.48 -5.06
N GLU A 113 19.79 4.36 -5.82
CA GLU A 113 19.31 5.75 -5.99
C GLU A 113 17.93 5.83 -6.64
N ILE A 114 17.67 5.00 -7.66
CA ILE A 114 16.35 4.93 -8.31
C ILE A 114 15.30 4.46 -7.32
N THR A 115 15.65 3.49 -6.47
CA THR A 115 14.77 2.99 -5.42
C THR A 115 14.39 4.11 -4.43
N ASP A 116 15.36 4.91 -4.02
CA ASP A 116 15.13 6.06 -3.13
C ASP A 116 14.22 7.10 -3.78
N TYR A 117 14.44 7.44 -5.06
CA TYR A 117 13.58 8.36 -5.79
C TYR A 117 12.14 7.83 -5.95
N LEU A 118 11.97 6.54 -6.21
CA LEU A 118 10.64 5.92 -6.28
C LEU A 118 9.92 6.07 -4.94
N VAL A 119 10.60 5.73 -3.83
CA VAL A 119 10.05 5.85 -2.48
C VAL A 119 9.74 7.29 -2.12
N LEU A 120 10.63 8.24 -2.39
CA LEU A 120 10.40 9.66 -2.14
C LEU A 120 9.25 10.21 -2.99
N GLY A 121 9.09 9.71 -4.22
CA GLY A 121 8.00 10.05 -5.13
C GLY A 121 6.60 9.70 -4.60
N LEU A 122 6.48 8.76 -3.64
CA LEU A 122 5.20 8.48 -2.98
C LEU A 122 4.68 9.69 -2.19
N LEU A 123 5.54 10.55 -1.65
CA LEU A 123 5.14 11.69 -0.83
C LEU A 123 4.28 12.70 -1.60
N PRO A 124 4.72 13.25 -2.75
CA PRO A 124 3.85 14.12 -3.55
C PRO A 124 2.63 13.37 -4.08
N LEU A 125 2.76 12.10 -4.50
CA LEU A 125 1.61 11.30 -4.97
C LEU A 125 0.53 11.14 -3.87
N ALA A 126 0.94 11.02 -2.60
CA ALA A 126 0.02 10.88 -1.47
C ALA A 126 -0.85 12.13 -1.23
N LEU A 127 -0.50 13.30 -1.78
CA LEU A 127 -1.38 14.48 -1.75
C LEU A 127 -2.55 14.33 -2.73
N PHE A 128 -2.39 13.58 -3.82
CA PHE A 128 -3.39 13.43 -4.88
C PHE A 128 -4.19 12.13 -4.75
N PHE A 129 -3.54 11.05 -4.34
CA PHE A 129 -4.11 9.70 -4.28
C PHE A 129 -4.16 9.16 -2.84
N PRO A 130 -5.21 8.41 -2.47
CA PRO A 130 -5.33 7.85 -1.12
C PRO A 130 -4.47 6.58 -0.96
N ILE A 131 -3.16 6.74 -0.90
CA ILE A 131 -2.18 5.63 -0.84
C ILE A 131 -2.25 4.85 0.48
N TYR A 132 -2.75 5.48 1.55
CA TYR A 132 -2.96 4.85 2.86
C TYR A 132 -4.04 3.74 2.88
N ARG A 133 -4.66 3.42 1.74
CA ARG A 133 -5.73 2.43 1.65
C ARG A 133 -5.20 1.01 1.81
N ALA A 134 -6.00 0.15 2.43
CA ALA A 134 -5.64 -1.24 2.72
C ALA A 134 -5.22 -2.04 1.47
N GLU A 135 -5.88 -1.81 0.33
CA GLU A 135 -5.54 -2.45 -0.94
C GLU A 135 -4.13 -2.08 -1.45
N CYS A 136 -3.67 -0.85 -1.18
CA CYS A 136 -2.33 -0.40 -1.55
C CYS A 136 -1.26 -1.07 -0.69
N LEU A 137 -1.47 -1.11 0.63
CA LEU A 137 -0.56 -1.80 1.55
C LEU A 137 -0.43 -3.28 1.19
N LEU A 138 -1.55 -3.93 0.89
CA LEU A 138 -1.57 -5.35 0.52
C LEU A 138 -0.79 -5.62 -0.77
N GLY A 139 -1.02 -4.84 -1.82
CA GLY A 139 -0.29 -4.96 -3.08
C GLY A 139 1.21 -4.72 -2.91
N PHE A 140 1.58 -3.66 -2.19
CA PHE A 140 2.98 -3.33 -1.91
C PHE A 140 3.71 -4.44 -1.15
N VAL A 141 3.15 -4.93 -0.04
CA VAL A 141 3.79 -5.96 0.78
C VAL A 141 3.99 -7.26 0.01
N MET A 142 3.00 -7.68 -0.78
CA MET A 142 3.13 -8.91 -1.56
C MET A 142 4.19 -8.80 -2.65
N ALA A 143 4.27 -7.67 -3.35
CA ALA A 143 5.33 -7.46 -4.34
C ALA A 143 6.72 -7.53 -3.73
N MET A 144 6.91 -6.90 -2.57
CA MET A 144 8.20 -6.78 -1.90
C MET A 144 8.64 -8.04 -1.15
N THR A 145 7.72 -8.98 -0.90
CA THR A 145 7.96 -10.16 -0.06
C THR A 145 9.07 -11.07 -0.61
N VAL A 146 9.17 -11.20 -1.92
CA VAL A 146 10.16 -12.09 -2.55
C VAL A 146 11.58 -11.57 -2.34
N THR A 147 11.77 -10.25 -2.36
CA THR A 147 13.10 -9.60 -2.25
C THR A 147 13.49 -9.31 -0.81
N PHE A 148 12.55 -8.91 0.05
CA PHE A 148 12.84 -8.39 1.39
C PHE A 148 12.20 -9.18 2.54
N GLY A 149 11.48 -10.26 2.23
CA GLY A 149 10.65 -10.98 3.19
C GLY A 149 9.38 -10.23 3.56
N ALA A 150 8.56 -10.78 4.46
CA ALA A 150 7.26 -10.20 4.79
C ALA A 150 7.33 -9.05 5.81
N ILE A 151 8.23 -9.15 6.81
CA ILE A 151 8.22 -8.25 7.97
C ILE A 151 8.68 -6.84 7.58
N LEU A 152 9.80 -6.73 6.89
CA LEU A 152 10.38 -5.44 6.48
C LEU A 152 9.40 -4.58 5.67
N PRO A 153 8.84 -5.06 4.54
CA PRO A 153 7.88 -4.27 3.78
C PRO A 153 6.55 -4.07 4.52
N THR A 154 6.16 -4.95 5.45
CA THR A 154 4.98 -4.69 6.29
C THR A 154 5.22 -3.50 7.22
N GLY A 155 6.36 -3.47 7.93
CA GLY A 155 6.72 -2.37 8.81
C GLY A 155 6.89 -1.06 8.06
N PHE A 156 7.66 -1.08 6.97
CA PHE A 156 7.88 0.10 6.13
C PHE A 156 6.58 0.55 5.44
N GLY A 157 5.78 -0.37 4.92
CA GLY A 157 4.48 -0.07 4.33
C GLY A 157 3.51 0.55 5.32
N LEU A 158 3.49 0.09 6.58
CA LEU A 158 2.66 0.70 7.62
C LEU A 158 3.09 2.14 7.93
N PHE A 159 4.40 2.39 7.97
CA PHE A 159 4.95 3.74 8.09
C PHE A 159 4.49 4.64 6.92
N LEU A 160 4.63 4.15 5.67
CA LEU A 160 4.15 4.88 4.49
C LEU A 160 2.64 5.14 4.54
N VAL A 161 1.85 4.18 5.04
CA VAL A 161 0.39 4.37 5.22
C VAL A 161 0.10 5.50 6.19
N LEU A 162 0.81 5.60 7.31
CA LEU A 162 0.63 6.69 8.28
C LEU A 162 0.98 8.05 7.67
N VAL A 163 2.14 8.16 7.04
CA VAL A 163 2.57 9.40 6.36
C VAL A 163 1.58 9.80 5.26
N SER A 164 1.17 8.84 4.43
CA SER A 164 0.20 9.06 3.36
C SER A 164 -1.18 9.47 3.90
N LEU A 165 -1.58 8.95 5.05
CA LEU A 165 -2.83 9.33 5.70
C LEU A 165 -2.76 10.79 6.15
N VAL A 166 -1.65 11.20 6.76
CA VAL A 166 -1.43 12.59 7.18
C VAL A 166 -1.48 13.54 5.99
N LEU A 167 -0.75 13.22 4.93
CA LEU A 167 -0.69 14.02 3.70
C LEU A 167 -2.07 14.16 3.04
N TYR A 168 -2.76 13.04 2.83
CA TYR A 168 -4.03 13.04 2.10
C TYR A 168 -5.18 13.63 2.90
N ARG A 169 -5.25 13.35 4.21
CA ARG A 169 -6.42 13.72 5.03
C ARG A 169 -6.28 15.11 5.64
N TYR A 170 -5.09 15.51 6.09
CA TYR A 170 -4.91 16.76 6.85
C TYR A 170 -4.21 17.84 6.03
N ILE A 171 -3.15 17.50 5.29
CA ILE A 171 -2.37 18.50 4.55
C ILE A 171 -3.08 18.95 3.26
N ARG A 172 -3.63 18.00 2.49
CA ARG A 172 -4.38 18.30 1.26
C ARG A 172 -5.51 19.35 1.42
N PRO A 173 -6.42 19.27 2.42
CA PRO A 173 -7.47 20.28 2.57
C PRO A 173 -6.91 21.65 2.95
N VAL A 174 -5.84 21.71 3.76
CA VAL A 174 -5.16 22.97 4.10
C VAL A 174 -4.59 23.63 2.85
N ILE A 175 -3.89 22.87 2.00
CA ILE A 175 -3.37 23.35 0.72
C ILE A 175 -4.53 23.89 -0.14
N ARG A 176 -5.61 23.13 -0.29
CA ARG A 176 -6.79 23.56 -1.07
C ARG A 176 -7.44 24.83 -0.53
N TYR A 177 -7.49 24.98 0.79
CA TYR A 177 -8.04 26.17 1.45
C TYR A 177 -7.17 27.41 1.21
N ILE A 178 -5.85 27.27 1.31
CA ILE A 178 -4.92 28.37 1.05
C ILE A 178 -5.02 28.81 -0.41
N PHE A 179 -5.04 27.86 -1.35
CA PHE A 179 -5.19 28.17 -2.78
C PHE A 179 -6.52 28.86 -3.10
N SER A 180 -7.63 28.44 -2.49
CA SER A 180 -8.92 29.10 -2.72
C SER A 180 -8.95 30.53 -2.16
N LYS A 181 -8.36 30.76 -0.97
CA LYS A 181 -8.19 32.10 -0.39
C LYS A 181 -7.34 33.02 -1.27
N LEU A 182 -6.20 32.53 -1.77
CA LEU A 182 -5.32 33.31 -2.65
C LEU A 182 -6.01 33.64 -3.99
N ALA A 183 -6.74 32.68 -4.57
CA ALA A 183 -7.51 32.92 -5.80
C ALA A 183 -8.59 33.99 -5.62
N LEU A 184 -9.26 34.02 -4.46
CA LEU A 184 -10.25 35.04 -4.09
C LEU A 184 -9.62 36.43 -3.91
N LEU A 185 -8.45 36.51 -3.28
CA LEU A 185 -7.73 37.79 -3.11
C LEU A 185 -7.24 38.35 -4.46
N ALA A 186 -6.75 37.48 -5.36
CA ALA A 186 -6.31 37.88 -6.70
C ALA A 186 -7.47 38.37 -7.58
N THR A 187 -8.67 37.79 -7.44
CA THR A 187 -9.87 38.24 -8.16
C THR A 187 -10.45 39.53 -7.58
N SER A 188 -10.43 39.70 -6.25
CA SER A 188 -10.87 40.95 -5.60
C SER A 188 -9.99 42.16 -5.97
N SER A 189 -8.67 41.97 -6.11
CA SER A 189 -7.75 43.04 -6.54
C SER A 189 -7.98 43.52 -7.98
N LYS A 190 -8.58 42.72 -8.86
CA LYS A 190 -8.88 43.11 -10.25
C LYS A 190 -10.13 43.97 -10.40
N HIS A 191 -10.94 44.13 -9.35
CA HIS A 191 -12.25 44.80 -9.42
C HIS A 191 -12.32 46.10 -8.63
N LYS A 192 -11.18 46.79 -8.43
CA LYS A 192 -11.18 48.15 -7.90
C LYS A 192 -11.43 49.11 -9.09
N PRO A 193 -12.64 49.70 -9.25
CA PRO A 193 -12.86 50.69 -10.28
C PRO A 193 -11.96 51.90 -10.00
N GLN A 194 -11.27 52.37 -11.04
CA GLN A 194 -10.58 53.64 -11.02
C GLN A 194 -11.64 54.72 -10.82
N GLN A 195 -11.65 55.32 -9.62
CA GLN A 195 -12.28 56.62 -9.37
C GLN A 195 -11.23 57.70 -9.60
#